data_AF-A0A9D8L6F6-F1
#
_entry.id   AF-A0A9D8L6F6-F1
#
_cell.length_a   1.000
_cell.length_b   1.000
_cell.length_c   1.000
_cell.angle_alpha   90.00
_cell.angle_beta   90.00
_cell.angle_gamma   90.00
#
_symmetry.space_group_name_H-M   'P 1'
#
loop_
_entity.id
_entity.type
_entity.pdbx_description
1 polymer ?
#
loop_
_entity_poly.entity_id
_entity_poly.type
_entity_poly.pdbx_seq_one_letter_code
_entity_poly.pdbx_strand_id
1 'polypeptide(L)'
;MNDQLSYAFHMADWRIERANNHITHVKQIIEWIVHPDQYTAFPYRDPNSGHYGLSVGPKHGALPRHLPIVMGEAIHNLSIALDYLWNGVVRVVSPDLKGREHFPRHKCRRELVDKVSKTPVVQKLPAAKDFIVDHIRPYKDGNLLLWTIGKLDNIDKHRLLISCLTIAKFGKFVATGEDGSIIDLSHSTLNTHGPSLTLGFASPFKLNDDAEITVNVAFDEPEDIAPGQPVLETLVNFSQTTKEVVEAFRGFFLK
;
A
#
# COMPACT_ATOMS: atom_id res chain seq x y z
N MET A 1 26.75 -13.22 -21.30
CA MET A 1 25.59 -12.30 -21.25
C MET A 1 24.46 -12.89 -20.41
N ASN A 2 24.09 -14.16 -20.64
CA ASN A 2 22.97 -14.82 -19.96
C ASN A 2 23.12 -14.98 -18.44
N ASP A 3 24.31 -15.27 -17.90
CA ASP A 3 24.42 -15.63 -16.48
C ASP A 3 24.16 -14.47 -15.52
N GLN A 4 24.69 -13.27 -15.80
CA GLN A 4 24.48 -12.09 -14.95
C GLN A 4 23.03 -11.61 -14.98
N LEU A 5 22.39 -11.66 -16.14
CA LEU A 5 21.01 -11.26 -16.30
C LEU A 5 20.06 -12.31 -15.69
N SER A 6 20.36 -13.60 -15.90
CA SER A 6 19.67 -14.70 -15.22
C SER A 6 19.77 -14.56 -13.71
N TYR A 7 20.95 -14.28 -13.16
CA TYR A 7 21.13 -14.02 -11.74
C TYR A 7 20.25 -12.85 -11.25
N ALA A 8 20.19 -11.74 -12.00
CA ALA A 8 19.34 -10.60 -11.66
C ALA A 8 17.85 -10.99 -11.59
N PHE A 9 17.38 -11.84 -12.52
CA PHE A 9 16.01 -12.35 -12.49
C PHE A 9 15.73 -13.25 -11.29
N HIS A 10 16.62 -14.18 -10.95
CA HIS A 10 16.46 -15.01 -9.76
C HIS A 10 16.43 -14.15 -8.48
N MET A 11 17.27 -13.13 -8.40
CA MET A 11 17.26 -12.20 -7.27
C MET A 11 15.96 -11.38 -7.20
N ALA A 12 15.40 -10.98 -8.34
CA ALA A 12 14.11 -10.30 -8.38
C ALA A 12 12.98 -11.23 -7.90
N ASP A 13 12.96 -12.49 -8.34
CA ASP A 13 11.97 -13.48 -7.90
C ASP A 13 12.04 -13.73 -6.39
N TRP A 14 13.25 -13.91 -5.84
CA TRP A 14 13.43 -14.08 -4.40
C TRP A 14 12.95 -12.87 -3.60
N ARG A 15 13.10 -11.65 -4.14
CA ARG A 15 12.61 -10.43 -3.50
C ARG A 15 11.08 -10.34 -3.56
N ILE A 16 10.46 -10.77 -4.66
CA ILE A 16 9.00 -10.89 -4.75
C ILE A 16 8.48 -11.95 -3.77
N GLU A 17 9.12 -13.11 -3.67
CA GLU A 17 8.79 -14.15 -2.70
C GLU A 17 8.89 -13.61 -1.26
N ARG A 18 9.97 -12.89 -0.95
CA ARG A 18 10.13 -12.25 0.36
C ARG A 18 9.02 -11.23 0.62
N ALA A 19 8.68 -10.39 -0.36
CA ALA A 19 7.57 -9.46 -0.24
C ALA A 19 6.24 -10.20 0.03
N ASN A 20 5.96 -11.30 -0.66
CA ASN A 20 4.75 -12.11 -0.44
C ASN A 20 4.68 -12.73 0.96
N ASN A 21 5.81 -13.11 1.56
CA ASN A 21 5.86 -13.52 2.95
C ASN A 21 5.46 -12.38 3.89
N HIS A 22 5.96 -11.16 3.66
CA HIS A 22 5.55 -9.97 4.42
C HIS A 22 4.06 -9.62 4.18
N ILE A 23 3.54 -9.75 2.95
CA ILE A 23 2.12 -9.55 2.64
C ILE A 23 1.23 -10.56 3.38
N THR A 24 1.67 -11.82 3.47
CA THR A 24 0.97 -12.85 4.26
C THR A 24 0.93 -12.48 5.74
N HIS A 25 2.03 -11.93 6.27
CA HIS A 25 2.06 -11.44 7.64
C HIS A 25 1.13 -10.21 7.81
N VAL A 26 1.12 -9.25 6.88
CA VAL A 26 0.14 -8.14 6.88
C VAL A 26 -1.29 -8.66 6.89
N LYS A 27 -1.60 -9.67 6.08
CA LYS A 27 -2.91 -10.32 6.06
C LYS A 27 -3.29 -10.87 7.44
N GLN A 28 -2.41 -11.63 8.08
CA GLN A 28 -2.65 -12.18 9.42
C GLN A 28 -2.91 -11.09 10.46
N ILE A 29 -2.16 -9.99 10.38
CA ILE A 29 -2.32 -8.84 11.27
C ILE A 29 -3.67 -8.18 11.03
N ILE A 30 -4.04 -7.93 9.78
CA ILE A 30 -5.35 -7.33 9.43
C ILE A 30 -6.48 -8.26 9.87
N GLU A 31 -6.40 -9.56 9.60
CA GLU A 31 -7.40 -10.55 10.03
C GLU A 31 -7.56 -10.59 11.55
N TRP A 32 -6.45 -10.51 12.29
CA TRP A 32 -6.48 -10.39 13.74
C TRP A 32 -7.12 -9.08 14.18
N ILE A 33 -6.73 -7.95 13.57
CA ILE A 33 -7.28 -6.64 13.88
C ILE A 33 -8.79 -6.68 13.69
N VAL A 34 -9.29 -7.09 12.51
CA VAL A 34 -10.71 -7.04 12.12
C VAL A 34 -11.58 -8.14 12.71
N HIS A 35 -11.02 -9.04 13.51
CA HIS A 35 -11.79 -10.07 14.18
C HIS A 35 -12.82 -9.45 15.15
N PRO A 36 -14.08 -9.95 15.20
CA PRO A 36 -15.11 -9.40 16.08
C PRO A 36 -14.71 -9.34 17.56
N ASP A 37 -13.84 -10.23 18.04
CA ASP A 37 -13.32 -10.18 19.42
C ASP A 37 -12.29 -9.07 19.69
N GLN A 38 -11.67 -8.55 18.62
CA GLN A 38 -10.60 -7.55 18.65
C GLN A 38 -11.10 -6.14 18.30
N TYR A 39 -12.30 -6.01 17.68
CA TYR A 39 -13.01 -4.75 17.55
C TYR A 39 -14.18 -4.68 18.50
N THR A 40 -14.33 -3.53 19.16
CA THR A 40 -15.48 -3.27 20.01
C THR A 40 -16.15 -1.99 19.55
N ALA A 41 -17.46 -2.07 19.33
CA ALA A 41 -18.34 -0.92 19.36
C ALA A 41 -18.84 -0.80 20.80
N PHE A 42 -18.28 0.13 21.59
CA PHE A 42 -18.73 0.32 22.97
C PHE A 42 -19.22 1.76 23.20
N PRO A 43 -20.42 1.93 23.78
CA PRO A 43 -20.89 3.22 24.22
C PRO A 43 -20.06 3.67 25.43
N TYR A 44 -19.75 4.96 25.50
CA TYR A 44 -19.08 5.58 26.63
C TYR A 44 -19.68 6.95 26.92
N ARG A 45 -19.41 7.47 28.13
CA ARG A 45 -19.72 8.85 28.49
C ARG A 45 -18.40 9.58 28.72
N ASP A 46 -18.17 10.65 27.97
CA ASP A 46 -17.00 11.49 28.13
C ASP A 46 -17.06 12.18 29.51
N PRO A 47 -16.07 11.95 30.40
CA PRO A 47 -16.08 12.53 31.74
C PRO A 47 -15.90 14.06 31.74
N ASN A 48 -15.32 14.64 30.69
CA ASN A 48 -15.03 16.06 30.61
C ASN A 48 -16.21 16.85 30.05
N SER A 49 -16.78 16.37 28.94
CA SER A 49 -17.88 17.07 28.25
C SER A 49 -19.26 16.60 28.72
N GLY A 50 -19.35 15.44 29.36
CA GLY A 50 -20.60 14.79 29.75
C GLY A 50 -21.38 14.18 28.58
N HIS A 51 -20.90 14.34 27.34
CA HIS A 51 -21.52 13.79 26.13
C HIS A 51 -21.39 12.27 26.07
N TYR A 52 -22.32 11.65 25.35
CA TYR A 52 -22.29 10.22 25.08
C TYR A 52 -21.57 9.99 23.77
N GLY A 53 -20.86 8.88 23.65
CA GLY A 53 -20.12 8.53 22.46
C GLY A 53 -20.19 7.05 22.14
N LEU A 54 -20.08 6.71 20.87
CA LEU A 54 -19.76 5.36 20.43
C LEU A 54 -18.33 5.35 19.91
N SER A 55 -17.48 4.51 20.50
CA SER A 55 -16.15 4.23 19.95
C SER A 55 -16.21 2.94 19.16
N VAL A 56 -15.80 3.00 17.88
CA VAL A 56 -15.65 1.86 16.99
C VAL A 56 -14.16 1.76 16.64
N GLY A 57 -13.48 0.78 17.20
CA GLY A 57 -12.04 0.66 17.03
C GLY A 57 -11.46 -0.61 17.65
N PRO A 58 -10.15 -0.85 17.49
CA PRO A 58 -9.47 -1.95 18.15
C PRO A 58 -9.68 -1.85 19.66
N LYS A 59 -9.99 -2.97 20.29
CA LYS A 59 -10.22 -3.08 21.74
C LYS A 59 -9.07 -2.55 22.58
N HIS A 60 -7.85 -2.66 22.06
CA HIS A 60 -6.63 -2.16 22.70
C HIS A 60 -6.32 -0.68 22.40
N GLY A 61 -7.20 0.03 21.69
CA GLY A 61 -7.12 1.47 21.44
C GLY A 61 -6.02 1.92 20.47
N ALA A 62 -5.30 1.00 19.84
CA ALA A 62 -4.25 1.30 18.86
C ALA A 62 -4.17 0.23 17.77
N LEU A 63 -3.80 0.64 16.55
CA LEU A 63 -3.36 -0.30 15.53
C LEU A 63 -2.01 -0.90 15.96
N PRO A 64 -1.74 -2.18 15.67
CA PRO A 64 -0.47 -2.79 16.02
C PRO A 64 0.71 -2.09 15.34
N ARG A 65 1.70 -1.68 16.14
CA ARG A 65 2.90 -0.94 15.67
C ARG A 65 3.69 -1.67 14.59
N HIS A 66 3.58 -3.00 14.54
CA HIS A 66 4.29 -3.82 13.58
C HIS A 66 3.64 -3.83 12.19
N LEU A 67 2.36 -3.45 12.05
CA LEU A 67 1.68 -3.38 10.76
C LEU A 67 2.40 -2.47 9.75
N PRO A 68 2.65 -1.17 10.05
CA PRO A 68 3.37 -0.29 9.12
C PRO A 68 4.79 -0.76 8.80
N ILE A 69 5.47 -1.42 9.76
CA ILE A 69 6.82 -1.97 9.56
C ILE A 69 6.79 -3.08 8.50
N VAL A 70 5.90 -4.06 8.66
CA VAL A 70 5.82 -5.21 7.75
C VAL A 70 5.30 -4.78 6.37
N MET A 71 4.42 -3.77 6.31
CA MET A 71 4.03 -3.13 5.04
C MET A 71 5.22 -2.50 4.32
N GLY A 72 6.03 -1.71 5.04
CA GLY A 72 7.26 -1.11 4.53
C GLY A 72 8.23 -2.18 3.99
N GLU A 73 8.45 -3.26 4.73
CA GLU A 73 9.28 -4.38 4.31
C GLU A 73 8.78 -5.06 3.03
N ALA A 74 7.46 -5.23 2.86
CA ALA A 74 6.87 -5.77 1.64
C ALA A 74 7.17 -4.85 0.44
N ILE A 75 6.85 -3.56 0.57
CA ILE A 75 7.04 -2.55 -0.49
C ILE A 75 8.52 -2.40 -0.84
N HIS A 76 9.39 -2.39 0.16
CA HIS A 76 10.83 -2.27 -0.02
C HIS A 76 11.39 -3.43 -0.83
N ASN A 77 10.98 -4.67 -0.53
CA ASN A 77 11.42 -5.83 -1.29
C ASN A 77 10.93 -5.78 -2.75
N LEU A 78 9.70 -5.32 -3.01
CA LEU A 78 9.21 -5.12 -4.39
C LEU A 78 10.02 -4.05 -5.14
N SER A 79 10.33 -2.92 -4.48
CA SER A 79 11.17 -1.87 -5.05
C SER A 79 12.58 -2.39 -5.37
N ILE A 80 13.17 -3.18 -4.48
CA ILE A 80 14.47 -3.83 -4.70
C ILE A 80 14.41 -4.83 -5.87
N ALA A 81 13.32 -5.58 -6.03
CA ALA A 81 13.18 -6.53 -7.13
C ALA A 81 13.33 -5.81 -8.49
N LEU A 82 12.66 -4.66 -8.64
CA LEU A 82 12.78 -3.80 -9.82
C LEU A 82 14.21 -3.28 -10.01
N ASP A 83 14.87 -2.84 -8.92
CA ASP A 83 16.26 -2.39 -8.99
C ASP A 83 17.22 -3.52 -9.42
N TYR A 84 17.00 -4.76 -8.99
CA TYR A 84 17.79 -5.91 -9.46
C TYR A 84 17.68 -6.10 -10.97
N LEU A 85 16.47 -6.01 -11.53
CA LEU A 85 16.25 -6.10 -12.98
C LEU A 85 17.07 -5.04 -13.73
N TRP A 86 16.91 -3.78 -13.33
CA TRP A 86 17.57 -2.67 -14.01
C TRP A 86 19.10 -2.76 -13.89
N ASN A 87 19.62 -3.02 -12.69
CA ASN A 87 21.05 -3.19 -12.50
C ASN A 87 21.60 -4.42 -13.23
N GLY A 88 20.81 -5.48 -13.41
CA GLY A 88 21.16 -6.63 -14.24
C GLY A 88 21.47 -6.21 -15.67
N VAL A 89 20.56 -5.44 -16.27
CA VAL A 89 20.75 -4.89 -17.63
C VAL A 89 21.94 -3.94 -17.67
N VAL A 90 22.06 -3.02 -16.70
CA VAL A 90 23.19 -2.07 -16.61
C VAL A 90 24.54 -2.79 -16.56
N ARG A 91 24.68 -3.85 -15.75
CA ARG A 91 25.93 -4.63 -15.65
C ARG A 91 26.28 -5.34 -16.94
N VAL A 92 25.29 -5.83 -17.66
CA VAL A 92 25.49 -6.47 -18.97
C VAL A 92 25.98 -5.46 -20.00
N VAL A 93 25.31 -4.31 -20.10
CA VAL A 93 25.67 -3.32 -21.13
C VAL A 93 26.90 -2.50 -20.74
N SER A 94 27.14 -2.28 -19.45
CA SER A 94 28.20 -1.40 -18.94
C SER A 94 28.91 -1.99 -17.72
N PRO A 95 29.70 -3.06 -17.90
CA PRO A 95 30.36 -3.78 -16.80
C PRO A 95 31.28 -2.93 -15.92
N ASP A 96 31.89 -1.89 -16.48
CA ASP A 96 32.82 -1.00 -15.78
C ASP A 96 32.13 0.06 -14.92
N LEU A 97 30.80 0.18 -15.01
CA LEU A 97 30.05 1.13 -14.20
C LEU A 97 30.02 0.66 -12.75
N LYS A 98 30.77 1.34 -11.88
CA LYS A 98 30.84 1.05 -10.44
C LYS A 98 29.64 1.55 -9.63
N GLY A 99 28.71 2.28 -10.27
CA GLY A 99 27.55 2.89 -9.63
C GLY A 99 26.38 1.91 -9.44
N ARG A 100 25.45 2.29 -8.56
CA ARG A 100 24.14 1.64 -8.42
C ARG A 100 23.13 2.49 -9.16
N GLU A 101 22.43 1.90 -10.12
CA GLU A 101 21.32 2.56 -10.80
C GLU A 101 20.01 2.09 -10.17
N HIS A 102 19.04 2.99 -10.04
CA HIS A 102 17.70 2.59 -9.60
C HIS A 102 16.82 2.33 -10.81
N PHE A 103 15.83 1.46 -10.64
CA PHE A 103 14.81 1.24 -11.65
C PHE A 103 14.11 2.56 -11.99
N PRO A 104 14.08 2.94 -13.28
CA PRO A 104 13.63 4.26 -13.69
C PRO A 104 12.14 4.44 -13.42
N ARG A 105 11.81 5.40 -12.55
CA ARG A 105 10.45 5.78 -12.14
C ARG A 105 10.39 7.29 -12.00
N HIS A 106 9.41 7.94 -12.62
CA HIS A 106 9.31 9.41 -12.61
C HIS A 106 7.86 9.89 -12.55
N LYS A 107 7.65 11.16 -12.18
CA LYS A 107 6.29 11.70 -11.98
C LYS A 107 5.48 11.69 -13.26
N CYS A 108 6.10 12.01 -14.40
CA CYS A 108 5.43 12.03 -15.70
C CYS A 108 6.30 11.38 -16.80
N ARG A 109 5.66 11.05 -17.94
CA ARG A 109 6.32 10.43 -19.09
C ARG A 109 7.54 11.23 -19.58
N ARG A 110 7.44 12.57 -19.61
CA ARG A 110 8.53 13.46 -20.06
C ARG A 110 9.79 13.29 -19.20
N GLU A 111 9.64 13.36 -17.88
CA GLU A 111 10.74 13.16 -16.94
C GLU A 111 11.34 11.76 -17.05
N LEU A 112 10.50 10.74 -17.26
CA LEU A 112 10.97 9.38 -17.49
C LEU A 112 11.84 9.29 -18.75
N VAL A 113 11.37 9.86 -19.87
CA VAL A 113 12.11 9.90 -21.14
C VAL A 113 13.45 10.60 -20.95
N ASP A 114 13.47 11.75 -20.29
CA ASP A 114 14.67 12.54 -20.06
C ASP A 114 15.71 11.79 -19.21
N LYS A 115 15.26 11.03 -18.20
CA LYS A 115 16.15 10.22 -17.36
C LYS A 115 16.67 9.00 -18.12
N VAL A 116 15.76 8.21 -18.70
CA VAL A 116 16.07 6.92 -19.35
C VAL A 116 16.99 7.13 -20.56
N SER A 117 16.78 8.20 -21.33
CA SER A 117 17.61 8.52 -22.51
C SER A 117 19.08 8.81 -22.16
N LYS A 118 19.40 9.15 -20.91
CA LYS A 118 20.76 9.43 -20.43
C LYS A 118 21.47 8.21 -19.86
N THR A 119 20.78 7.06 -19.78
CA THR A 119 21.34 5.86 -19.16
C THR A 119 22.25 5.09 -20.12
N PRO A 120 23.28 4.40 -19.62
CA PRO A 120 24.11 3.51 -20.45
C PRO A 120 23.31 2.41 -21.15
N VAL A 121 22.18 2.00 -20.56
CA VAL A 121 21.26 1.02 -21.13
C VAL A 121 20.72 1.49 -22.47
N VAL A 122 20.16 2.70 -22.54
CA VAL A 122 19.59 3.20 -23.80
C VAL A 122 20.67 3.57 -24.83
N GLN A 123 21.83 4.03 -24.39
CA GLN A 123 22.94 4.34 -25.30
C GLN A 123 23.43 3.09 -26.05
N LYS A 124 23.43 1.94 -25.39
CA LYS A 124 23.91 0.66 -25.94
C LYS A 124 22.80 -0.22 -26.49
N LEU A 125 21.58 -0.06 -25.98
CA LEU A 125 20.38 -0.76 -26.42
C LEU A 125 19.22 0.24 -26.57
N PRO A 126 19.15 0.97 -27.69
CA PRO A 126 18.13 2.00 -27.90
C PRO A 126 16.69 1.51 -27.74
N ALA A 127 16.40 0.26 -28.14
CA ALA A 127 15.09 -0.37 -28.01
C ALA A 127 14.60 -0.48 -26.55
N ALA A 128 15.51 -0.46 -25.56
CA ALA A 128 15.14 -0.46 -24.15
C ALA A 128 14.40 0.82 -23.74
N LYS A 129 14.57 1.93 -24.47
CA LYS A 129 13.85 3.18 -24.22
C LYS A 129 12.35 2.98 -24.40
N ASP A 130 11.95 2.48 -25.57
CA ASP A 130 10.53 2.30 -25.91
C ASP A 130 9.92 1.21 -25.03
N PHE A 131 10.67 0.15 -24.72
CA PHE A 131 10.26 -0.85 -23.75
C PHE A 131 9.95 -0.24 -22.37
N ILE A 132 10.83 0.58 -21.80
CA ILE A 132 10.57 1.19 -20.49
C ILE A 132 9.47 2.25 -20.55
N VAL A 133 9.51 3.14 -21.54
CA VAL A 133 8.65 4.32 -21.60
C VAL A 133 7.23 3.98 -22.06
N ASP A 134 7.08 3.09 -23.03
CA ASP A 134 5.82 2.82 -23.71
C ASP A 134 5.19 1.47 -23.32
N HIS A 135 6.00 0.48 -22.93
CA HIS A 135 5.48 -0.81 -22.46
C HIS A 135 5.34 -0.86 -20.93
N ILE A 136 6.42 -0.62 -20.18
CA ILE A 136 6.38 -0.69 -18.71
C ILE A 136 5.70 0.54 -18.07
N ARG A 137 5.92 1.72 -18.67
CA ARG A 137 5.28 3.00 -18.30
C ARG A 137 5.36 3.37 -16.80
N PRO A 138 6.52 3.32 -16.11
CA PRO A 138 6.62 3.54 -14.66
C PRO A 138 6.50 5.03 -14.23
N TYR A 139 5.35 5.63 -14.46
CA TYR A 139 4.99 7.01 -14.11
C TYR A 139 3.51 7.13 -13.75
N LYS A 140 3.11 8.24 -13.09
CA LYS A 140 1.78 8.43 -12.48
C LYS A 140 0.61 8.16 -13.45
N ASP A 141 0.63 8.76 -14.64
CA ASP A 141 -0.42 8.59 -15.67
C ASP A 141 -0.20 7.34 -16.56
N GLY A 142 0.70 6.45 -16.16
CA GLY A 142 1.04 5.21 -16.84
C GLY A 142 0.70 4.02 -15.96
N ASN A 143 1.73 3.29 -15.55
CA ASN A 143 1.64 2.28 -14.51
C ASN A 143 1.74 2.97 -13.14
N LEU A 144 0.57 3.38 -12.65
CA LEU A 144 0.41 4.03 -11.35
C LEU A 144 0.98 3.16 -10.23
N LEU A 145 0.76 1.84 -10.26
CA LEU A 145 1.20 0.92 -9.20
C LEU A 145 2.73 0.91 -9.05
N LEU A 146 3.49 0.81 -10.16
CA LEU A 146 4.96 0.85 -10.10
C LEU A 146 5.50 2.19 -9.58
N TRP A 147 4.85 3.28 -9.98
CA TRP A 147 5.20 4.60 -9.51
C TRP A 147 4.93 4.75 -8.01
N THR A 148 3.78 4.28 -7.55
CA THR A 148 3.38 4.27 -6.13
C THR A 148 4.31 3.43 -5.27
N ILE A 149 4.77 2.26 -5.74
CA ILE A 149 5.78 1.44 -5.02
C ILE A 149 7.03 2.27 -4.71
N GLY A 150 7.57 2.99 -5.70
CA GLY A 150 8.76 3.83 -5.51
C GLY A 150 8.50 5.00 -4.57
N LYS A 151 7.30 5.59 -4.61
CA LYS A 151 6.90 6.67 -3.71
C LYS A 151 6.81 6.18 -2.26
N LEU A 152 6.15 5.04 -2.02
CA LEU A 152 5.99 4.47 -0.69
C LEU A 152 7.31 3.97 -0.11
N ASP A 153 8.16 3.33 -0.91
CA ASP A 153 9.52 2.90 -0.51
C ASP A 153 10.37 4.11 -0.07
N ASN A 154 10.21 5.27 -0.72
CA ASN A 154 10.87 6.50 -0.29
C ASN A 154 10.26 7.09 0.99
N ILE A 155 8.93 7.05 1.14
CA ILE A 155 8.26 7.49 2.36
C ILE A 155 8.73 6.65 3.55
N ASP A 156 8.70 5.32 3.42
CA ASP A 156 9.12 4.38 4.47
C ASP A 156 10.55 4.66 4.96
N LYS A 157 11.50 4.83 4.04
CA LYS A 157 12.91 5.15 4.36
C LYS A 157 13.11 6.49 5.07
N HIS A 158 12.28 7.50 4.80
CA HIS A 158 12.50 8.86 5.27
C HIS A 158 11.56 9.29 6.41
N ARG A 159 10.40 8.63 6.56
CA ARG A 159 9.35 8.98 7.54
C ARG A 159 9.07 7.86 8.54
N LEU A 160 9.86 6.79 8.51
CA LEU A 160 9.87 5.64 9.43
C LEU A 160 8.63 4.74 9.37
N LEU A 161 7.43 5.23 9.03
CA LEU A 161 6.21 4.42 8.99
C LEU A 161 5.23 4.93 7.93
N ILE A 162 4.63 3.99 7.20
CA ILE A 162 3.49 4.22 6.33
C ILE A 162 2.23 4.37 7.20
N SER A 163 1.53 5.50 7.10
CA SER A 163 0.32 5.74 7.89
C SER A 163 -0.87 4.91 7.40
N CYS A 164 -1.73 4.51 8.34
CA CYS A 164 -2.94 3.74 8.09
C CYS A 164 -4.14 4.39 8.76
N LEU A 165 -5.29 4.32 8.10
CA LEU A 165 -6.59 4.74 8.61
C LEU A 165 -7.52 3.55 8.78
N THR A 166 -8.44 3.70 9.73
CA THR A 166 -9.47 2.71 10.01
C THR A 166 -10.72 3.10 9.23
N ILE A 167 -11.24 2.16 8.42
CA ILE A 167 -12.49 2.32 7.67
C ILE A 167 -13.56 1.49 8.36
N ALA A 168 -14.63 2.12 8.83
CA ALA A 168 -15.83 1.45 9.31
C ALA A 168 -16.90 1.47 8.21
N LYS A 169 -17.35 0.28 7.81
CA LYS A 169 -18.52 0.09 6.96
C LYS A 169 -19.69 -0.35 7.82
N PHE A 170 -20.79 0.37 7.71
CA PHE A 170 -22.01 0.10 8.46
C PHE A 170 -22.97 -0.66 7.55
N GLY A 171 -23.44 -1.83 8.00
CA GLY A 171 -24.53 -2.57 7.38
C GLY A 171 -25.85 -1.93 7.74
N LYS A 172 -26.72 -2.62 8.48
CA LYS A 172 -27.80 -1.94 9.21
C LYS A 172 -27.22 -1.30 10.47
N PHE A 173 -27.42 -0.01 10.66
CA PHE A 173 -26.92 0.67 11.85
C PHE A 173 -27.80 1.88 12.20
N VAL A 174 -28.57 1.73 13.27
CA VAL A 174 -29.44 2.78 13.80
C VAL A 174 -29.19 2.95 15.29
N ALA A 175 -28.82 4.17 15.68
CA ALA A 175 -28.71 4.58 17.07
C ALA A 175 -29.90 5.50 17.42
N THR A 176 -30.63 5.14 18.48
CA THR A 176 -31.78 5.93 18.97
C THR A 176 -31.45 6.51 20.34
N GLY A 177 -31.48 7.84 20.45
CA GLY A 177 -31.33 8.57 21.71
C GLY A 177 -32.58 8.47 22.59
N GLU A 178 -32.41 8.59 23.91
CA GLU A 178 -33.53 8.63 24.86
C GLU A 178 -34.44 9.86 24.66
N ASP A 179 -33.93 10.91 24.03
CA ASP A 179 -34.69 12.09 23.59
C ASP A 179 -35.49 11.87 22.28
N GLY A 180 -35.43 10.66 21.71
CA GLY A 180 -36.07 10.31 20.44
C GLY A 180 -35.27 10.72 19.20
N SER A 181 -34.06 11.25 19.35
CA SER A 181 -33.15 11.49 18.23
C SER A 181 -32.73 10.18 17.57
N ILE A 182 -32.55 10.20 16.25
CA ILE A 182 -32.15 9.03 15.48
C ILE A 182 -30.91 9.38 14.67
N ILE A 183 -29.87 8.56 14.78
CA ILE A 183 -28.72 8.54 13.89
C ILE A 183 -28.77 7.24 13.10
N ASP A 184 -29.01 7.37 11.80
CA ASP A 184 -28.98 6.25 10.85
C ASP A 184 -27.71 6.36 10.01
N LEU A 185 -26.80 5.40 10.19
CA LEU A 185 -25.59 5.26 9.39
C LEU A 185 -25.67 4.02 8.50
N SER A 186 -26.86 3.46 8.30
CA SER A 186 -27.02 2.23 7.53
C SER A 186 -26.45 2.40 6.13
N HIS A 187 -25.66 1.42 5.70
CA HIS A 187 -25.00 1.37 4.39
C HIS A 187 -24.00 2.51 4.13
N SER A 188 -23.57 3.22 5.18
CA SER A 188 -22.54 4.26 5.08
C SER A 188 -21.13 3.69 5.27
N THR A 189 -20.14 4.46 4.82
CA THR A 189 -18.72 4.19 5.08
C THR A 189 -18.09 5.44 5.68
N LEU A 190 -17.45 5.28 6.82
CA LEU A 190 -16.73 6.35 7.51
C LEU A 190 -15.26 5.96 7.68
N ASN A 191 -14.37 6.93 7.58
CA ASN A 191 -12.95 6.77 7.83
C ASN A 191 -12.51 7.72 8.96
N THR A 192 -11.51 7.29 9.72
CA THR A 192 -10.90 8.09 10.79
C THR A 192 -9.38 8.05 10.66
N HIS A 193 -8.75 9.20 10.88
CA HIS A 193 -7.30 9.25 11.08
C HIS A 193 -7.00 8.69 12.47
N GLY A 194 -6.40 7.52 12.53
CA GLY A 194 -6.06 6.84 13.78
C GLY A 194 -6.86 5.55 14.02
N PRO A 195 -6.78 5.01 15.25
CA PRO A 195 -7.22 3.65 15.53
C PRO A 195 -8.74 3.52 15.67
N SER A 196 -9.44 4.56 16.12
CA SER A 196 -10.87 4.47 16.45
C SER A 196 -11.67 5.59 15.80
N LEU A 197 -12.88 5.25 15.39
CA LEU A 197 -13.92 6.16 14.95
C LEU A 197 -14.80 6.48 16.17
N THR A 198 -15.00 7.76 16.43
CA THR A 198 -15.85 8.23 17.53
C THR A 198 -17.07 8.95 16.98
N LEU A 199 -18.26 8.52 17.36
CA LEU A 199 -19.53 9.19 17.08
C LEU A 199 -20.06 9.80 18.37
N GLY A 200 -20.40 11.10 18.35
CA GLY A 200 -20.92 11.82 19.51
C GLY A 200 -22.46 11.89 19.53
N PHE A 201 -23.03 11.83 20.73
CA PHE A 201 -24.47 11.86 20.99
C PHE A 201 -24.79 12.84 22.13
N ALA A 202 -25.90 13.56 22.00
CA ALA A 202 -26.36 14.53 22.99
C ALA A 202 -26.99 13.88 24.23
N SER A 203 -27.57 12.68 24.07
CA SER A 203 -28.27 11.90 25.10
C SER A 203 -27.80 10.43 25.09
N PRO A 204 -28.10 9.63 26.13
CA PRO A 204 -27.86 8.19 26.09
C PRO A 204 -28.56 7.59 24.88
N PHE A 205 -27.92 6.62 24.22
CA PHE A 205 -28.45 5.99 23.02
C PHE A 205 -28.46 4.46 23.13
N LYS A 206 -29.33 3.83 22.34
CA LYS A 206 -29.37 2.39 22.10
C LYS A 206 -29.13 2.10 20.64
N LEU A 207 -28.32 1.07 20.37
CA LEU A 207 -28.15 0.52 19.02
C LEU A 207 -29.26 -0.49 18.74
N ASN A 208 -29.62 -0.64 17.47
CA ASN A 208 -30.48 -1.73 17.01
C ASN A 208 -29.81 -3.09 17.25
N ASP A 209 -30.62 -4.12 17.55
CA ASP A 209 -30.13 -5.46 17.88
C ASP A 209 -29.40 -6.14 16.70
N ASP A 210 -29.70 -5.74 15.47
CA ASP A 210 -29.06 -6.20 14.23
C ASP A 210 -28.04 -5.19 13.68
N ALA A 211 -27.40 -4.40 14.56
CA ALA A 211 -26.33 -3.48 14.16
C ALA A 211 -25.13 -4.22 13.56
N GLU A 212 -24.77 -3.89 12.33
CA GLU A 212 -23.68 -4.50 11.59
C GLU A 212 -22.58 -3.47 11.33
N ILE A 213 -21.35 -3.79 11.77
CA ILE A 213 -20.16 -2.98 11.51
C ILE A 213 -19.05 -3.90 11.02
N THR A 214 -18.43 -3.54 9.90
CA THR A 214 -17.20 -4.17 9.41
C THR A 214 -16.09 -3.13 9.43
N VAL A 215 -14.88 -3.54 9.85
CA VAL A 215 -13.73 -2.66 9.86
C VAL A 215 -12.68 -3.12 8.85
N ASN A 216 -11.98 -2.17 8.24
CA ASN A 216 -10.85 -2.42 7.35
C ASN A 216 -9.72 -1.42 7.62
N VAL A 217 -8.50 -1.76 7.18
CA VAL A 217 -7.33 -0.90 7.25
C VAL A 217 -6.91 -0.48 5.85
N ALA A 218 -6.73 0.83 5.66
CA ALA A 218 -6.33 1.41 4.39
C ALA A 218 -5.17 2.38 4.56
N PHE A 219 -4.47 2.68 3.46
CA PHE A 219 -3.37 3.65 3.45
C PHE A 219 -3.89 5.06 3.80
N ASP A 220 -3.15 5.76 4.67
CA ASP A 220 -3.39 7.15 5.08
C ASP A 220 -2.24 8.07 4.61
N GLU A 221 -1.77 7.86 3.37
CA GLU A 221 -0.68 8.65 2.77
C GLU A 221 -1.24 9.67 1.76
N PRO A 222 -0.72 10.92 1.72
CA PRO A 222 -1.32 11.99 0.92
C PRO A 222 -0.98 11.98 -0.59
N GLU A 223 -1.78 12.76 -1.35
CA GLU A 223 -1.68 13.26 -2.74
C GLU A 223 -1.64 12.27 -3.91
N ASP A 224 -1.11 11.06 -3.71
CA ASP A 224 -0.67 10.20 -4.81
C ASP A 224 -1.20 8.76 -4.74
N ILE A 225 -1.73 8.36 -3.59
CA ILE A 225 -2.52 7.13 -3.38
C ILE A 225 -3.94 7.59 -3.11
N ALA A 226 -4.92 7.02 -3.81
CA ALA A 226 -6.31 7.33 -3.52
C ALA A 226 -6.58 6.99 -2.04
N PRO A 227 -7.04 7.95 -1.22
CA PRO A 227 -7.31 7.68 0.19
C PRO A 227 -8.35 6.57 0.31
N GLY A 228 -8.17 5.69 1.29
CA GLY A 228 -9.11 4.61 1.57
C GLY A 228 -8.90 3.31 0.77
N GLN A 229 -7.81 3.19 -0.01
CA GLN A 229 -7.45 1.93 -0.66
C GLN A 229 -7.08 0.86 0.38
N PRO A 230 -7.74 -0.32 0.36
CA PRO A 230 -7.43 -1.40 1.29
C PRO A 230 -5.95 -1.82 1.22
N VAL A 231 -5.29 -1.91 2.38
CA VAL A 231 -3.85 -2.20 2.43
C VAL A 231 -3.52 -3.52 1.75
N LEU A 232 -4.24 -4.59 2.11
CA LEU A 232 -3.93 -5.93 1.65
C LEU A 232 -4.07 -6.08 0.13
N GLU A 233 -5.19 -5.62 -0.43
CA GLU A 233 -5.46 -5.68 -1.86
C GLU A 233 -4.40 -4.90 -2.66
N THR A 234 -4.07 -3.69 -2.19
CA THR A 234 -3.06 -2.85 -2.83
C THR A 234 -1.67 -3.52 -2.84
N LEU A 235 -1.26 -4.15 -1.73
CA LEU A 235 0.02 -4.85 -1.67
C LEU A 235 0.06 -6.09 -2.58
N VAL A 236 -1.04 -6.84 -2.68
CA VAL A 236 -1.17 -7.96 -3.63
C VAL A 236 -1.03 -7.45 -5.06
N ASN A 237 -1.70 -6.34 -5.40
CA ASN A 237 -1.61 -5.72 -6.72
C ASN A 237 -0.19 -5.24 -7.04
N PHE A 238 0.54 -4.69 -6.06
CA PHE A 238 1.94 -4.33 -6.22
C PHE A 238 2.85 -5.54 -6.50
N SER A 239 2.63 -6.64 -5.79
CA SER A 239 3.38 -7.88 -6.00
C SER A 239 3.14 -8.44 -7.40
N GLN A 240 1.87 -8.52 -7.80
CA GLN A 240 1.46 -9.01 -9.11
C GLN A 240 2.03 -8.13 -10.24
N THR A 241 1.93 -6.80 -10.11
CA THR A 241 2.49 -5.87 -11.10
C THR A 241 4.01 -6.01 -11.20
N THR A 242 4.71 -6.13 -10.07
CA THR A 242 6.17 -6.34 -10.08
C THR A 242 6.55 -7.64 -10.78
N LYS A 243 5.78 -8.72 -10.55
CA LYS A 243 5.97 -10.01 -11.24
C LYS A 243 5.76 -9.89 -12.75
N GLU A 244 4.72 -9.19 -13.19
CA GLU A 244 4.46 -8.93 -14.62
C GLU A 244 5.62 -8.17 -15.27
N VAL A 245 6.22 -7.20 -14.57
CA VAL A 245 7.43 -6.51 -15.04
C VAL A 245 8.62 -7.46 -15.15
N VAL A 246 8.84 -8.35 -14.19
CA VAL A 246 9.90 -9.37 -14.27
C VAL A 246 9.73 -10.21 -15.54
N GLU A 247 8.51 -10.71 -15.80
CA GLU A 247 8.23 -11.52 -16.99
C GLU A 247 8.39 -10.72 -18.29
N ALA A 248 7.96 -9.45 -18.31
CA ALA A 248 8.16 -8.57 -19.46
C ALA A 248 9.66 -8.36 -19.74
N PHE A 249 10.49 -8.16 -18.70
CA PHE A 249 11.94 -8.06 -18.85
C PHE A 249 12.55 -9.38 -19.34
N ARG A 250 12.15 -10.52 -18.79
CA ARG A 250 12.62 -11.84 -19.28
C ARG A 250 12.31 -11.99 -20.77
N GLY A 251 11.07 -11.70 -21.17
CA GLY A 251 10.63 -11.78 -22.55
C GLY A 251 11.29 -10.77 -23.50
N PHE A 252 11.83 -9.65 -23.00
CA PHE A 252 12.50 -8.65 -23.82
C PHE A 252 14.02 -8.87 -23.91
N PHE A 253 14.67 -9.30 -22.83
CA PHE A 253 16.14 -9.36 -22.73
C PHE A 253 16.74 -10.77 -22.82
N LEU A 254 15.94 -11.84 -22.71
CA LEU A 254 16.41 -13.23 -22.88
C LEU A 254 15.99 -13.89 -24.20
N LYS A 255 15.28 -13.17 -25.06
CA LYS A 255 15.08 -13.59 -26.45
C LYS A 255 16.34 -13.30 -27.27
#